data_AF-A0A4V1V4T2-F1
#
_entry.id   AF-A0A4V1V4T2-F1
#
_cell.length_a   1.000
_cell.length_b   1.000
_cell.length_c   1.000
_cell.angle_alpha   90.00
_cell.angle_beta   90.00
_cell.angle_gamma   90.00
#
_symmetry.space_group_name_H-M   'P 1'
#
loop_
_entity.id
_entity.type
_entity.pdbx_description
1 polymer ?
#
loop_
_entity_poly.entity_id
_entity_poly.type
_entity_poly.pdbx_seq_one_letter_code
_entity_poly.pdbx_strand_id
1 'polypeptide(L)'
;MSAFAKRFRNLMQVGPWPVSLILTGTSEGREFINHDPTLTRRLRPVEILAMTPEADGPTLRNAMTKLLKGSGLTDEGLFRLAEFMPLMMHAAAYRFGLAVEITIEALSEALEMGDARVTLDHFAEAHYVRTNSDDELNPFLSEHWRGIDTSRAMDRSYEVTNEAKKPRKRK
;
A
#
# COMPACT_ATOMS: atom_id res chain seq x y z
N MET A 1 -0.60 6.89 30.30
CA MET A 1 -0.54 7.64 29.03
C MET A 1 0.36 8.89 29.08
N SER A 2 0.23 9.79 30.07
CA SER A 2 1.00 11.07 30.11
C SER A 2 2.53 10.93 30.19
N ALA A 3 3.05 9.79 30.68
CA ALA A 3 4.47 9.56 30.82
C ALA A 3 5.23 9.46 29.47
N PHE A 4 4.59 8.93 28.42
CA PHE A 4 5.22 8.74 27.11
C PHE A 4 5.41 10.07 26.37
N ALA A 5 4.33 10.83 26.16
CA ALA A 5 4.40 12.15 25.53
C ALA A 5 5.34 13.12 26.29
N LYS A 6 5.37 13.01 27.63
CA LYS A 6 6.30 13.77 28.48
C LYS A 6 7.77 13.45 28.18
N ARG A 7 8.13 12.19 27.91
CA ARG A 7 9.51 11.80 27.59
C ARG A 7 9.96 12.39 26.24
N PHE A 8 9.12 12.30 25.20
CA PHE A 8 9.42 12.90 23.89
C PHE A 8 9.57 14.42 23.98
N ARG A 9 8.66 15.09 24.69
CA ARG A 9 8.75 16.52 24.95
C ARG A 9 10.06 16.89 25.65
N ASN A 10 10.47 16.14 26.66
CA ASN A 10 11.70 16.42 27.39
C ASN A 10 12.94 16.23 26.50
N LEU A 11 12.93 15.26 25.59
CA LEU A 11 14.00 15.02 24.64
C LEU A 11 14.23 16.22 23.69
N MET A 12 13.16 16.90 23.31
CA MET A 12 13.21 18.13 22.50
C MET A 12 13.70 19.36 23.28
N GLN A 13 13.84 19.26 24.61
CA GLN A 13 14.15 20.38 25.51
C GLN A 13 15.53 20.24 26.17
N VAL A 14 16.33 19.23 25.78
CA VAL A 14 17.69 19.06 26.29
C VAL A 14 18.55 20.20 25.74
N GLY A 15 18.88 21.17 26.60
CA GLY A 15 19.54 22.42 26.24
C GLY A 15 20.80 22.30 25.36
N PRO A 16 21.81 21.47 25.73
CA PRO A 16 23.02 21.40 24.91
C PRO A 16 22.82 20.64 23.59
N TRP A 17 21.81 19.78 23.48
CA TRP A 17 21.54 18.92 22.31
C TRP A 17 20.04 18.60 22.19
N PRO A 18 19.22 19.48 21.58
CA PRO A 18 17.83 19.16 21.33
C PRO A 18 17.73 18.08 20.25
N VAL A 19 16.97 17.00 20.52
CA VAL A 19 16.74 15.95 19.53
C VAL A 19 15.59 16.34 18.59
N SER A 20 15.85 16.30 17.29
CA SER A 20 14.81 16.39 16.26
C SER A 20 14.05 15.07 16.17
N LEU A 21 12.74 15.12 16.43
CA LEU A 21 11.85 13.96 16.35
C LEU A 21 11.17 13.92 14.99
N ILE A 22 11.30 12.80 14.28
CA ILE A 22 10.47 12.45 13.13
C ILE A 22 9.52 11.34 13.58
N LEU A 23 8.23 11.65 13.60
CA LEU A 23 7.19 10.71 14.00
C LEU A 23 6.42 10.30 12.74
N THR A 24 6.37 9.00 12.49
CA THR A 24 5.55 8.38 11.44
C THR A 24 4.57 7.43 12.11
N GLY A 25 3.33 7.38 11.62
CA GLY A 25 2.30 6.58 12.27
C GLY A 25 1.01 6.51 11.46
N THR A 26 0.12 5.65 11.92
CA THR A 26 -1.23 5.48 11.37
C THR A 26 -2.18 6.55 11.91
N SER A 27 -3.44 6.50 11.45
CA SER A 27 -4.52 7.38 11.91
C SER A 27 -4.69 7.33 13.44
N GLU A 28 -4.52 6.16 14.05
CA GLU A 28 -4.58 5.95 15.50
C GLU A 28 -3.37 6.62 16.21
N GLY A 29 -2.20 6.57 15.58
CA GLY A 29 -1.00 7.27 16.06
C GLY A 29 -1.20 8.79 16.07
N ARG A 30 -1.90 9.33 15.07
CA ARG A 30 -2.29 10.75 15.02
C ARG A 30 -3.20 11.12 16.20
N GLU A 31 -4.21 10.31 16.49
CA GLU A 31 -5.08 10.55 17.65
C GLU A 31 -4.26 10.59 18.94
N PHE A 32 -3.37 9.64 19.16
CA PHE A 32 -2.49 9.61 20.32
C PHE A 32 -1.64 10.89 20.46
N ILE A 33 -1.02 11.35 19.38
CA ILE A 33 -0.20 12.57 19.36
C ILE A 33 -1.06 13.80 19.69
N ASN A 34 -2.28 13.86 19.14
CA ASN A 34 -3.18 15.00 19.31
C ASN A 34 -3.73 15.17 20.73
N HIS A 35 -3.66 14.14 21.58
CA HIS A 35 -4.09 14.23 22.98
C HIS A 35 -3.14 15.03 23.90
N ASP A 36 -1.89 15.36 23.48
CA ASP A 36 -0.99 16.26 24.24
C ASP A 36 -0.76 17.58 23.48
N PRO A 37 -1.48 18.66 23.84
CA PRO A 37 -1.36 19.98 23.20
C PRO A 37 0.05 20.58 23.24
N THR A 38 0.89 20.17 24.20
CA THR A 38 2.25 20.71 24.31
C THR A 38 3.22 20.06 23.33
N LEU A 39 2.92 18.82 22.91
CA LEU A 39 3.68 18.10 21.90
C LEU A 39 3.26 18.58 20.51
N THR A 40 1.95 18.70 20.24
CA THR A 40 1.43 19.15 18.95
C THR A 40 1.94 20.54 18.55
N ARG A 41 2.08 21.48 19.49
CA ARG A 41 2.68 22.82 19.24
C ARG A 41 4.13 22.79 18.75
N ARG A 42 4.84 21.66 18.92
CA ARG A 42 6.25 21.49 18.56
C ARG A 42 6.44 20.57 17.34
N LEU A 43 5.35 20.03 16.80
CA LEU A 43 5.37 19.17 15.63
C LEU A 43 4.94 19.96 14.39
N ARG A 44 5.50 19.60 13.24
CA ARG A 44 5.01 20.02 11.94
C ARG A 44 4.34 18.81 11.29
N PRO A 45 2.99 18.75 11.26
CA PRO A 45 2.32 17.60 10.67
C PRO A 45 2.52 17.60 9.16
N VAL A 46 2.83 16.43 8.61
CA VAL A 46 2.77 16.14 7.18
C VAL A 46 1.82 14.98 7.02
N GLU A 47 0.70 15.21 6.34
CA GLU A 47 -0.31 14.18 6.11
C GLU A 47 -0.12 13.59 4.71
N ILE A 48 -0.08 12.26 4.65
CA ILE A 48 -0.07 11.52 3.38
C ILE A 48 -1.52 11.25 3.02
N LEU A 49 -2.03 12.00 2.04
CA LEU A 49 -3.41 11.88 1.58
C LEU A 49 -3.62 10.65 0.70
N ALA A 50 -4.88 10.31 0.46
CA ALA A 50 -5.25 9.35 -0.57
C ALA A 50 -4.80 9.86 -1.94
N MET A 51 -4.31 8.97 -2.79
CA MET A 51 -3.89 9.29 -4.14
C MET A 51 -5.08 9.74 -4.99
N THR A 52 -4.85 10.69 -5.90
CA THR A 52 -5.82 11.02 -6.96
C THR A 52 -5.28 10.67 -8.34
N PRO A 53 -6.12 10.22 -9.30
CA PRO A 53 -5.65 9.85 -10.63
C PRO A 53 -4.88 10.97 -11.34
N GLU A 54 -5.32 12.21 -11.16
CA GLU A 54 -4.77 13.39 -11.83
C GLU A 54 -3.40 13.78 -11.29
N ALA A 55 -3.21 13.74 -9.97
CA ALA A 55 -1.97 14.17 -9.33
C ALA A 55 -0.94 13.03 -9.25
N ASP A 56 -1.37 11.82 -8.89
CA ASP A 56 -0.49 10.74 -8.48
C ASP A 56 -0.40 9.61 -9.52
N GLY A 57 -1.36 9.51 -10.44
CA GLY A 57 -1.39 8.48 -11.49
C GLY A 57 -0.09 8.38 -12.30
N PRO A 58 0.49 9.49 -12.81
CA PRO A 58 1.78 9.47 -13.50
C PRO A 58 2.94 8.99 -12.62
N THR A 59 2.95 9.37 -11.34
CA THR A 59 3.99 8.99 -10.37
C THR A 59 3.91 7.50 -10.04
N LEU A 60 2.70 6.98 -9.80
CA LEU A 60 2.47 5.55 -9.57
C LEU A 60 2.88 4.72 -10.78
N ARG A 61 2.45 5.11 -11.98
CA ARG A 61 2.85 4.47 -13.24
C ARG A 61 4.37 4.39 -13.38
N ASN A 62 5.08 5.47 -13.09
CA ASN A 62 6.54 5.52 -13.14
C ASN A 62 7.17 4.57 -12.12
N ALA A 63 6.66 4.52 -10.88
CA ALA A 63 7.13 3.58 -9.86
C ALA A 63 6.95 2.11 -10.30
N MET A 64 5.76 1.76 -10.78
CA MET A 64 5.46 0.42 -11.30
C MET A 64 6.35 0.05 -12.49
N THR A 65 6.60 1.00 -13.40
CA THR A 65 7.46 0.78 -14.58
C THR A 65 8.91 0.52 -14.17
N LYS A 66 9.41 1.20 -13.12
CA LYS A 66 10.75 0.95 -12.58
C LYS A 66 10.85 -0.43 -11.94
N LEU A 67 9.83 -0.87 -11.20
CA LEU A 67 9.78 -2.21 -10.61
C LEU A 67 9.74 -3.29 -11.69
N LEU A 68 8.88 -3.13 -12.69
CA LEU A 68 8.80 -4.01 -13.86
C LEU A 68 10.17 -4.14 -14.54
N LYS A 69 10.83 -3.02 -14.83
CA LYS A 69 12.17 -3.02 -15.42
C LYS A 69 13.21 -3.75 -14.56
N GLY A 70 13.11 -3.63 -13.24
CA GLY A 70 13.99 -4.35 -12.29
C GLY A 70 13.74 -5.86 -12.25
N SER A 71 12.50 -6.30 -12.53
CA SER A 71 12.12 -7.72 -12.53
C SER A 71 12.56 -8.49 -13.78
N GLY A 72 12.79 -7.81 -14.91
CA GLY A 72 13.03 -8.45 -16.21
C GLY A 72 11.77 -8.93 -16.94
N LEU A 73 10.58 -8.76 -16.34
CA LEU A 73 9.30 -9.05 -16.97
C LEU A 73 8.87 -7.96 -17.95
N THR A 74 7.97 -8.30 -18.87
CA THR A 74 7.20 -7.34 -19.67
C THR A 74 5.76 -7.22 -19.15
N ASP A 75 5.10 -6.09 -19.38
CA ASP A 75 3.67 -5.90 -19.09
C ASP A 75 2.81 -6.02 -20.35
N GLU A 76 3.42 -6.21 -21.53
CA GLU A 76 2.76 -6.18 -22.84
C GLU A 76 1.83 -4.96 -23.06
N GLY A 77 2.10 -3.85 -22.36
CA GLY A 77 1.28 -2.63 -22.42
C GLY A 77 0.09 -2.60 -21.47
N LEU A 78 -0.07 -3.57 -20.57
CA LEU A 78 -1.05 -3.55 -19.48
C LEU A 78 -1.03 -2.21 -18.74
N PHE A 79 0.17 -1.71 -18.39
CA PHE A 79 0.24 -0.46 -17.63
C PHE A 79 -0.27 0.71 -18.44
N ARG A 80 -0.09 0.70 -19.77
CA ARG A 80 -0.52 1.77 -20.70
C ARG A 80 -2.03 1.84 -20.91
N LEU A 81 -2.80 0.84 -20.47
CA LEU A 81 -4.25 0.90 -20.55
C LEU A 81 -4.79 2.08 -19.72
N ALA A 82 -5.76 2.79 -20.28
CA ALA A 82 -6.33 3.98 -19.65
C ALA A 82 -6.95 3.67 -18.27
N GLU A 83 -7.64 2.53 -18.19
CA GLU A 83 -8.37 2.10 -16.99
C GLU A 83 -7.48 1.44 -15.92
N PHE A 84 -6.24 1.07 -16.26
CA PHE A 84 -5.41 0.29 -15.34
C PHE A 84 -4.92 1.10 -14.14
N MET A 85 -4.56 2.38 -14.31
CA MET A 85 -4.18 3.22 -13.16
C MET A 85 -5.36 3.49 -12.20
N PRO A 86 -6.54 3.92 -12.67
CA PRO A 86 -7.72 4.01 -11.81
C PRO A 86 -8.04 2.71 -11.05
N LEU A 87 -7.97 1.57 -11.74
CA LEU A 87 -8.20 0.25 -11.14
C LEU A 87 -7.15 -0.05 -10.06
N MET A 88 -5.87 0.09 -10.38
CA MET A 88 -4.76 -0.15 -9.45
C MET A 88 -4.86 0.74 -8.19
N MET A 89 -5.20 2.02 -8.38
CA MET A 89 -5.39 2.95 -7.27
C MET A 89 -6.57 2.56 -6.40
N HIS A 90 -7.68 2.13 -7.01
CA HIS A 90 -8.85 1.67 -6.28
C HIS A 90 -8.57 0.37 -5.50
N ALA A 91 -7.96 -0.63 -6.15
CA ALA A 91 -7.51 -1.87 -5.51
C ALA A 91 -6.57 -1.63 -4.33
N ALA A 92 -5.76 -0.58 -4.42
CA ALA A 92 -4.85 -0.17 -3.36
C ALA A 92 -5.48 0.74 -2.28
N ALA A 93 -6.81 0.85 -2.22
CA ALA A 93 -7.54 1.78 -1.34
C ALA A 93 -6.97 3.22 -1.39
N TYR A 94 -6.50 3.62 -2.58
CA TYR A 94 -5.85 4.91 -2.86
C TYR A 94 -4.60 5.18 -2.01
N ARG A 95 -3.89 4.16 -1.53
CA ARG A 95 -2.61 4.29 -0.83
C ARG A 95 -1.43 3.95 -1.73
N PHE A 96 -0.54 4.91 -1.94
CA PHE A 96 0.61 4.74 -2.83
C PHE A 96 1.50 3.55 -2.43
N GLY A 97 1.84 3.44 -1.14
CA GLY A 97 2.65 2.33 -0.64
C GLY A 97 1.99 0.97 -0.89
N LEU A 98 0.67 0.89 -0.69
CA LEU A 98 -0.10 -0.33 -0.92
C LEU A 98 -0.11 -0.73 -2.40
N ALA A 99 -0.23 0.26 -3.30
CA ALA A 99 -0.17 0.01 -4.73
C ALA A 99 1.20 -0.53 -5.17
N VAL A 100 2.28 0.01 -4.57
CA VAL A 100 3.65 -0.49 -4.79
C VAL A 100 3.80 -1.92 -4.27
N GLU A 101 3.28 -2.24 -3.07
CA GLU A 101 3.33 -3.59 -2.52
C GLU A 101 2.58 -4.60 -3.40
N ILE A 102 1.34 -4.30 -3.80
CA ILE A 102 0.56 -5.18 -4.70
C ILE A 102 1.30 -5.36 -6.04
N THR A 103 1.98 -4.33 -6.54
CA THR A 103 2.81 -4.45 -7.75
C THR A 103 3.98 -5.40 -7.53
N ILE A 104 4.69 -5.29 -6.41
CA ILE A 104 5.81 -6.19 -6.08
C ILE A 104 5.31 -7.63 -5.98
N GLU A 105 4.19 -7.85 -5.27
CA GLU A 105 3.58 -9.18 -5.12
C GLU A 105 3.17 -9.78 -6.47
N ALA A 106 2.52 -9.01 -7.35
CA ALA A 106 2.13 -9.47 -8.68
C ALA A 106 3.34 -9.79 -9.58
N LEU A 107 4.41 -9.01 -9.48
CA LEU A 107 5.65 -9.29 -10.22
C LEU A 107 6.36 -10.54 -9.67
N SER A 108 6.39 -10.72 -8.35
CA SER A 108 6.93 -11.92 -7.71
C SER A 108 6.15 -13.17 -8.12
N GLU A 109 4.82 -13.11 -8.11
CA GLU A 109 3.95 -14.22 -8.55
C GLU A 109 4.27 -14.66 -9.99
N ALA A 110 4.40 -13.69 -10.92
CA ALA A 110 4.79 -13.97 -12.30
C ALA A 110 6.17 -14.64 -12.40
N LEU A 111 7.15 -14.16 -11.62
CA LEU A 111 8.50 -14.74 -11.59
C LEU A 111 8.50 -16.16 -11.00
N GLU A 112 7.74 -16.40 -9.93
CA GLU A 112 7.62 -17.71 -9.28
C GLU A 112 6.96 -18.75 -10.20
N MET A 113 6.00 -18.33 -11.03
CA MET A 113 5.41 -19.17 -12.08
C MET A 113 6.32 -19.36 -13.32
N GLY A 114 7.44 -18.63 -13.39
CA GLY A 114 8.35 -18.67 -14.54
C GLY A 114 7.80 -17.98 -15.78
N ASP A 115 6.83 -17.07 -15.62
CA ASP A 115 6.26 -16.31 -16.72
C ASP A 115 7.23 -15.22 -17.21
N ALA A 116 7.17 -14.93 -18.51
CA ALA A 116 7.93 -13.82 -19.10
C ALA A 116 7.23 -12.46 -18.94
N ARG A 117 5.96 -12.46 -18.54
CA ARG A 117 5.11 -11.26 -18.51
C ARG A 117 4.22 -11.22 -17.27
N VAL A 118 3.96 -10.01 -16.78
CA VAL A 118 2.96 -9.77 -15.75
C VAL A 118 1.60 -9.52 -16.38
N THR A 119 0.54 -10.12 -15.83
CA THR A 119 -0.84 -10.03 -16.33
C THR A 119 -1.79 -9.59 -15.22
N LEU A 120 -3.04 -9.26 -15.57
CA LEU A 120 -4.08 -8.94 -14.57
C LEU A 120 -4.31 -10.08 -13.58
N ASP A 121 -4.16 -11.34 -14.00
CA ASP A 121 -4.28 -12.50 -13.11
C ASP A 121 -3.29 -12.46 -11.95
N HIS A 122 -2.06 -11.99 -12.19
CA HIS A 122 -1.05 -11.89 -11.13
C HIS A 122 -1.40 -10.81 -10.12
N PHE A 123 -1.99 -9.70 -10.60
CA PHE A 123 -2.53 -8.67 -9.71
C PHE A 123 -3.77 -9.16 -8.95
N ALA A 124 -4.62 -9.97 -9.60
CA ALA A 124 -5.76 -10.60 -8.96
C ALA A 124 -5.31 -11.54 -7.84
N GLU A 125 -4.31 -12.38 -8.08
CA GLU A 125 -3.76 -13.28 -7.06
C GLU A 125 -3.15 -12.50 -5.90
N ALA A 126 -2.30 -11.50 -6.18
CA ALA A 126 -1.73 -10.63 -5.14
C ALA A 126 -2.82 -9.99 -4.26
N HIS A 127 -3.89 -9.48 -4.88
CA HIS A 127 -5.02 -8.92 -4.14
C HIS A 127 -5.80 -9.98 -3.36
N TYR A 128 -5.96 -11.19 -3.91
CA TYR A 128 -6.64 -12.31 -3.25
C TYR A 128 -5.89 -12.74 -1.98
N VAL A 129 -4.57 -12.97 -2.07
CA VAL A 129 -3.77 -13.34 -0.91
C VAL A 129 -3.92 -12.29 0.20
N ARG A 130 -4.08 -11.02 -0.19
CA ARG A 130 -4.15 -9.87 0.74
C ARG A 130 -5.48 -9.70 1.43
N THR A 131 -6.56 -9.88 0.70
CA THR A 131 -7.91 -9.56 1.17
C THR A 131 -8.72 -10.81 1.50
N ASN A 132 -8.28 -11.98 1.02
CA ASN A 132 -9.04 -13.23 0.98
C ASN A 132 -10.48 -12.98 0.45
N SER A 133 -10.58 -12.15 -0.59
CA SER A 133 -11.83 -11.80 -1.26
C SER A 133 -12.25 -12.90 -2.23
N ASP A 134 -13.55 -13.05 -2.51
CA ASP A 134 -14.00 -13.86 -3.64
C ASP A 134 -13.68 -13.15 -4.96
N ASP A 135 -13.68 -13.89 -6.08
CA ASP A 135 -13.34 -13.36 -7.40
C ASP A 135 -14.25 -12.17 -7.82
N GLU A 136 -15.54 -12.21 -7.46
CA GLU A 136 -16.50 -11.13 -7.70
C GLU A 136 -16.16 -9.83 -6.94
N LEU A 137 -15.44 -9.97 -5.83
CA LEU A 137 -14.96 -8.88 -4.97
C LEU A 137 -13.49 -8.54 -5.25
N ASN A 138 -12.89 -9.12 -6.29
CA ASN A 138 -11.55 -8.79 -6.72
C ASN A 138 -11.61 -7.71 -7.82
N PRO A 139 -11.05 -6.50 -7.59
CA PRO A 139 -11.10 -5.42 -8.57
C PRO A 139 -10.34 -5.71 -9.86
N PHE A 140 -9.42 -6.69 -9.87
CA PHE A 140 -8.69 -7.10 -11.06
C PHE A 140 -9.44 -8.14 -11.92
N LEU A 141 -10.52 -8.74 -11.39
CA LEU A 141 -11.34 -9.75 -12.09
C LEU A 141 -12.75 -9.24 -12.43
N SER A 142 -13.30 -8.33 -11.63
CA SER A 142 -14.67 -7.85 -11.77
C SER A 142 -14.80 -6.70 -12.77
N GLU A 143 -15.77 -6.78 -13.69
CA GLU A 143 -16.10 -5.67 -14.60
C GLU A 143 -16.67 -4.45 -13.85
N HIS A 144 -17.31 -4.67 -12.70
CA HIS A 144 -17.93 -3.63 -11.87
C HIS A 144 -17.05 -3.22 -10.68
N TRP A 145 -15.72 -3.29 -10.87
CA TRP A 145 -14.74 -3.08 -9.81
C TRP A 145 -14.88 -1.78 -9.03
N ARG A 146 -15.39 -0.70 -9.64
CA ARG A 146 -15.54 0.62 -9.00
C ARG A 146 -16.44 0.62 -7.76
N GLY A 147 -17.37 -0.34 -7.66
CA GLY A 147 -18.30 -0.48 -6.55
C GLY A 147 -17.80 -1.39 -5.42
N ILE A 148 -16.62 -2.02 -5.60
CA ILE A 148 -16.06 -2.94 -4.61
C ILE A 148 -15.46 -2.14 -3.46
N ASP A 149 -15.74 -2.54 -2.22
CA ASP A 149 -15.05 -1.99 -1.06
C ASP A 149 -13.66 -2.62 -0.92
N THR A 150 -12.63 -1.84 -1.26
CA THR A 150 -11.22 -2.25 -1.20
C THR A 150 -10.54 -1.87 0.12
N SER A 151 -11.27 -1.33 1.10
CA SER A 151 -10.70 -0.91 2.39
C SER A 151 -10.01 -2.06 3.14
N ARG A 152 -10.46 -3.30 2.95
CA ARG A 152 -9.84 -4.51 3.52
C ARG A 152 -8.39 -4.73 3.07
N ALA A 153 -7.98 -4.17 1.93
CA ALA A 153 -6.59 -4.22 1.50
C ALA A 153 -5.63 -3.50 2.48
N MET A 154 -6.17 -2.62 3.34
CA MET A 154 -5.43 -1.92 4.39
C MET A 154 -5.15 -2.77 5.63
N ASP A 155 -5.84 -3.91 5.79
CA ASP A 155 -5.71 -4.75 6.97
C ASP A 155 -4.33 -5.42 6.97
N ARG A 156 -3.47 -5.04 7.92
CA ARG A 156 -2.11 -5.58 8.07
C ARG A 156 -2.05 -7.02 8.62
N SER A 157 -3.09 -7.83 8.49
CA SER A 157 -3.15 -9.17 9.10
C SER A 157 -2.30 -10.26 8.42
N TYR A 158 -1.21 -9.88 7.75
CA TYR A 158 -0.45 -10.78 6.90
C TYR A 158 0.54 -11.73 7.59
N GLU A 159 0.73 -11.66 8.89
CA GLU A 159 1.77 -12.46 9.55
C GLU A 159 1.31 -13.79 10.17
N VAL A 160 0.06 -14.25 10.02
CA VAL A 160 -0.39 -15.49 10.72
C VAL A 160 -0.78 -16.66 9.80
N THR A 161 -0.95 -16.49 8.49
CA THR A 161 -1.56 -17.55 7.64
C THR A 161 -0.67 -18.16 6.55
N ASN A 162 0.62 -17.84 6.48
CA ASN A 162 1.53 -18.45 5.49
C ASN A 162 1.89 -19.93 5.76
N GLU A 163 1.38 -20.55 6.83
CA GLU A 163 1.54 -22.01 7.01
C GLU A 163 0.45 -22.86 6.32
N ALA A 164 -0.59 -22.26 5.72
CA ALA A 164 -1.66 -23.06 5.13
C ALA A 164 -2.31 -22.41 3.92
N LYS A 165 -1.77 -22.64 2.72
CA LYS A 165 -2.59 -22.81 1.50
C LYS A 165 -1.76 -23.43 0.36
N LYS A 166 -2.21 -24.60 -0.11
CA LYS A 166 -1.70 -25.31 -1.29
C LYS A 166 -2.11 -24.57 -2.58
N PRO A 167 -1.29 -24.61 -3.64
CA PRO A 167 -1.63 -23.99 -4.91
C PRO A 167 -2.89 -24.64 -5.52
N ARG A 168 -3.86 -23.81 -5.92
CA ARG A 168 -5.02 -24.24 -6.70
C ARG A 168 -4.53 -24.66 -8.09
N LYS A 169 -4.76 -25.92 -8.47
CA LYS A 169 -4.56 -26.38 -9.86
C LYS A 169 -5.55 -25.67 -10.77
N ARG A 170 -5.06 -24.83 -11.68
CA ARG A 170 -5.82 -24.34 -12.83
C ARG A 170 -6.21 -25.55 -13.70
N LYS A 171 -7.49 -25.64 -14.06
CA LYS A 171 -8.04 -26.62 -15.02
C LYS A 171 -7.91 -26.10 -16.44
#